data_AF-A0A846P4D5-F1
#
_entry.id   AF-A0A846P4D5-F1
#
_cell.length_a   1.000
_cell.length_b   1.000
_cell.length_c   1.000
_cell.angle_alpha   90.00
_cell.angle_beta   90.00
_cell.angle_gamma   90.00
#
_symmetry.space_group_name_H-M   'P 1'
#
loop_
_entity.id
_entity.type
_entity.pdbx_description
1 polymer ?
#
loop_
_entity_poly.entity_id
_entity_poly.type
_entity_poly.pdbx_seq_one_letter_code
_entity_poly.pdbx_strand_id
1 'polypeptide(L)'
;MVQRTRTGNHHRIYSGFNHTPNRIDLGSYRNPNERSYNSSSREYIYLLRSQNHISISIRGAFFRGYIHQSLIEGTNAIIATVITSAIFGAGHLLVPNSSWVAALNITILGMLLAICYLRTRSLWLPSALHFSWNYSMRHICGLTVSGSQSADSLLIMSQKGPEWLIGGDFGPEEGMLALIVTASASFFIFYWPRIRIAPEMASLWDKYKR
;
A
#
# COMPACT_ATOMS: atom_id res chain seq x y z
N MET A 1 -20.18 -12.25 81.83
CA MET A 1 -20.74 -11.24 80.89
C MET A 1 -20.63 -11.83 79.49
N VAL A 2 -21.78 -12.15 78.88
CA VAL A 2 -22.05 -12.47 77.44
C VAL A 2 -21.26 -13.65 76.83
N GLN A 3 -21.74 -14.90 76.89
CA GLN A 3 -22.64 -15.61 75.92
C GLN A 3 -22.29 -15.44 74.43
N ARG A 4 -21.77 -16.50 73.77
CA ARG A 4 -22.57 -17.39 72.89
C ARG A 4 -21.71 -18.50 72.28
N THR A 5 -22.26 -19.70 72.34
CA THR A 5 -21.80 -20.97 71.78
C THR A 5 -22.44 -21.25 70.42
N ARG A 6 -21.86 -22.24 69.73
CA ARG A 6 -22.50 -23.30 68.92
C ARG A 6 -22.59 -23.18 67.38
N THR A 7 -22.03 -24.25 66.79
CA THR A 7 -22.58 -25.16 65.74
C THR A 7 -22.60 -24.69 64.29
N GLY A 8 -22.32 -25.53 63.30
CA GLY A 8 -22.06 -26.97 63.31
C GLY A 8 -21.69 -27.47 61.90
N ASN A 9 -20.88 -28.53 61.87
CA ASN A 9 -20.60 -29.31 60.67
C ASN A 9 -21.84 -30.13 60.30
N HIS A 10 -22.30 -30.02 59.06
CA HIS A 10 -23.17 -31.02 58.45
C HIS A 10 -22.66 -31.36 57.04
N HIS A 11 -22.38 -32.65 56.87
CA HIS A 11 -22.12 -33.33 55.62
C HIS A 11 -23.21 -33.08 54.56
N ARG A 12 -22.79 -32.90 53.30
CA ARG A 12 -23.53 -33.41 52.13
C ARG A 12 -22.59 -33.88 51.03
N ILE A 13 -22.78 -35.15 50.67
CA ILE A 13 -22.27 -35.87 49.51
C ILE A 13 -23.09 -35.44 48.28
N TYR A 14 -22.49 -35.30 47.10
CA TYR A 14 -22.88 -35.91 45.80
C TYR A 14 -22.17 -35.24 44.60
N SER A 15 -21.39 -36.08 43.91
CA SER A 15 -21.09 -36.17 42.46
C SER A 15 -21.27 -34.97 41.54
N GLY A 16 -20.24 -34.69 40.74
CA GLY A 16 -20.38 -33.93 39.50
C GLY A 16 -19.05 -33.83 38.75
N PHE A 17 -18.84 -34.73 37.79
CA PHE A 17 -17.85 -34.63 36.72
C PHE A 17 -17.80 -33.21 36.14
N ASN A 18 -16.62 -32.60 36.07
CA ASN A 18 -16.31 -31.55 35.09
C ASN A 18 -14.81 -31.59 34.80
N HIS A 19 -14.45 -32.25 33.70
CA HIS A 19 -13.17 -32.03 33.02
C HIS A 19 -13.18 -30.62 32.42
N THR A 20 -12.37 -29.71 32.96
CA THR A 20 -11.90 -28.53 32.22
C THR A 20 -10.44 -28.76 31.83
N PRO A 21 -10.07 -28.68 30.56
CA PRO A 21 -8.67 -28.78 30.16
C PRO A 21 -7.92 -27.51 30.60
N ASN A 22 -6.71 -27.72 31.10
CA ASN A 22 -5.73 -26.71 31.50
C ASN A 22 -5.75 -25.46 30.62
N ARG A 23 -6.26 -24.35 31.17
CA ARG A 23 -5.97 -23.01 30.66
C ARG A 23 -4.55 -22.67 31.09
N ILE A 24 -3.60 -22.77 30.16
CA ILE A 24 -2.26 -22.21 30.34
C ILE A 24 -2.46 -20.70 30.52
N ASP A 25 -2.22 -20.22 31.74
CA ASP A 25 -2.16 -18.80 32.04
C ASP A 25 -0.93 -18.23 31.34
N LEU A 26 -1.12 -17.71 30.13
CA LEU A 26 -0.10 -16.95 29.40
C LEU A 26 0.03 -15.55 30.02
N GLY A 27 0.40 -15.54 31.31
CA GLY A 27 0.88 -14.36 32.00
C GLY A 27 2.11 -13.84 31.27
N SER A 28 1.91 -12.77 30.50
CA SER A 28 2.90 -11.74 30.19
C SER A 28 4.34 -12.24 30.01
N TYR A 29 4.64 -12.94 28.92
CA TYR A 29 6.00 -12.98 28.41
C TYR A 29 6.32 -11.59 27.82
N ARG A 30 6.65 -10.65 28.69
CA ARG A 30 7.07 -9.30 28.33
C ARG A 30 8.53 -9.38 27.90
N ASN A 31 8.79 -9.24 26.60
CA ASN A 31 10.14 -9.23 26.05
C ASN A 31 10.94 -8.09 26.71
N PRO A 32 12.05 -8.37 27.44
CA PRO A 32 12.79 -7.35 28.19
C PRO A 32 13.50 -6.31 27.30
N ASN A 33 13.53 -6.51 25.98
CA ASN A 33 14.10 -5.57 25.02
C ASN A 33 13.07 -4.59 24.41
N GLU A 34 11.78 -4.70 24.76
CA GLU A 34 10.83 -3.64 24.42
C GLU A 34 11.05 -2.44 25.34
N ARG A 35 11.93 -1.51 24.91
CA ARG A 35 11.92 -0.14 25.45
C ARG A 35 10.48 0.35 25.45
N SER A 36 9.98 0.73 26.62
CA SER A 36 8.65 1.27 26.86
C SER A 36 8.44 2.56 26.09
N TYR A 37 8.18 2.43 24.79
CA TYR A 37 7.80 3.52 23.92
C TYR A 37 6.37 3.93 24.31
N ASN A 38 6.17 5.21 24.66
CA ASN A 38 4.83 5.71 24.97
C ASN A 38 3.93 5.64 23.72
N SER A 39 2.61 5.68 23.89
CA SER A 39 1.63 5.61 22.78
C SER A 39 1.89 6.66 21.70
N SER A 40 2.21 7.90 22.08
CA SER A 40 2.52 9.00 21.14
C SER A 40 3.80 8.76 20.33
N SER A 41 4.77 8.04 20.88
CA SER A 41 6.04 7.73 20.25
C SER A 41 5.89 6.53 19.31
N ARG A 42 4.96 5.60 19.63
CA ARG A 42 4.53 4.54 18.70
C ARG A 42 3.81 5.16 17.50
N GLU A 43 2.86 6.06 17.74
CA GLU A 43 2.20 6.83 16.68
C GLU A 43 3.22 7.57 15.81
N TYR A 44 4.22 8.23 16.42
CA TYR A 44 5.26 8.92 15.67
C TYR A 44 6.11 7.99 14.79
N ILE A 45 6.45 6.78 15.26
CA ILE A 45 7.15 5.78 14.44
C ILE A 45 6.28 5.27 13.29
N TYR A 46 4.97 5.06 13.52
CA TYR A 46 4.04 4.68 12.46
C TYR A 46 3.84 5.80 11.43
N LEU A 47 3.81 7.05 11.88
CA LEU A 47 3.80 8.22 11.00
C LEU A 47 5.09 8.28 10.17
N LEU A 48 6.27 8.19 10.78
CA LEU A 48 7.53 8.20 10.03
C LEU A 48 7.65 7.03 9.03
N ARG A 49 7.19 5.82 9.39
CA ARG A 49 7.15 4.68 8.46
C ARG A 49 6.16 4.92 7.32
N SER A 50 4.93 5.31 7.59
CA SER A 50 3.93 5.61 6.55
C SER A 50 4.38 6.73 5.61
N GLN A 51 5.08 7.76 6.13
CA GLN A 51 5.65 8.84 5.32
C GLN A 51 6.76 8.36 4.37
N ASN A 52 7.54 7.34 4.75
CA ASN A 52 8.57 6.80 3.87
C ASN A 52 7.98 6.06 2.65
N HIS A 53 6.84 5.38 2.82
CA HIS A 53 6.14 4.69 1.72
C HIS A 53 5.44 5.68 0.78
N ILE A 54 4.86 6.74 1.33
CA ILE A 54 4.31 7.85 0.53
C ILE A 54 5.44 8.55 -0.23
N SER A 55 6.58 8.78 0.43
CA SER A 55 7.76 9.42 -0.16
C SER A 55 8.29 8.63 -1.36
N ILE A 56 8.42 7.30 -1.29
CA ILE A 56 8.92 6.52 -2.45
C ILE A 56 7.95 6.56 -3.63
N SER A 57 6.64 6.49 -3.34
CA SER A 57 5.59 6.50 -4.36
C SER A 57 5.49 7.87 -5.04
N ILE A 58 5.50 8.95 -4.25
CA ILE A 58 5.50 10.34 -4.74
C ILE A 58 6.80 10.66 -5.48
N ARG A 59 7.96 10.29 -4.94
CA ARG A 59 9.25 10.49 -5.61
C ARG A 59 9.30 9.78 -6.94
N GLY A 60 8.75 8.57 -7.05
CA GLY A 60 8.65 7.84 -8.31
C GLY A 60 7.76 8.52 -9.35
N ALA A 61 6.68 9.20 -8.94
CA ALA A 61 5.90 10.05 -9.83
C ALA A 61 6.69 11.28 -10.29
N PHE A 62 7.45 11.93 -9.40
CA PHE A 62 8.33 13.05 -9.73
C PHE A 62 9.59 12.66 -10.50
N PHE A 63 10.02 11.39 -10.41
CA PHE A 63 11.13 10.81 -11.19
C PHE A 63 10.86 10.93 -12.71
N ARG A 64 9.59 11.13 -13.08
CA ARG A 64 9.13 11.40 -14.45
C ARG A 64 9.42 12.81 -14.96
N GLY A 65 9.93 13.68 -14.10
CA GLY A 65 10.51 14.96 -14.49
C GLY A 65 11.84 14.74 -15.20
N TYR A 66 12.93 15.18 -14.57
CA TYR A 66 14.24 15.23 -15.19
C TYR A 66 14.73 13.87 -15.72
N ILE A 67 14.67 12.80 -14.93
CA ILE A 67 15.30 11.52 -15.29
C ILE A 67 14.60 10.86 -16.47
N HIS A 68 13.26 10.83 -16.48
CA HIS A 68 12.52 10.29 -17.61
C HIS A 68 12.74 11.12 -18.88
N GLN A 69 12.77 12.45 -18.79
CA GLN A 69 13.06 13.32 -19.92
C GLN A 69 14.46 13.10 -20.48
N SER A 70 15.49 13.06 -19.63
CA SER A 70 16.87 12.78 -20.04
C SER A 70 17.02 11.41 -20.70
N LEU A 71 16.31 10.39 -20.19
CA LEU A 71 16.28 9.06 -20.80
C LEU A 71 15.61 9.07 -22.18
N ILE A 72 14.53 9.85 -22.37
CA ILE A 72 13.88 9.97 -23.68
C ILE A 72 14.82 10.67 -24.68
N GLU A 73 15.55 11.70 -24.25
CA GLU A 73 16.51 12.43 -25.09
C GLU A 73 17.68 11.54 -25.54
N GLY A 74 18.20 10.71 -24.63
CA GLY A 74 19.34 9.81 -24.89
C GLY A 74 18.97 8.45 -25.51
N THR A 75 17.70 8.03 -25.46
CA THR A 75 17.23 6.75 -26.01
C THR A 75 15.96 6.96 -26.84
N ASN A 76 14.83 6.34 -26.49
CA ASN A 76 13.52 6.64 -27.06
C ASN A 76 12.45 6.53 -25.98
N ALA A 77 11.23 6.99 -26.31
CA ALA A 77 10.13 7.05 -25.35
C ALA A 77 9.71 5.69 -24.79
N ILE A 78 9.83 4.61 -25.57
CA ILE A 78 9.48 3.25 -25.13
C ILE A 78 10.50 2.77 -24.10
N ILE A 79 11.80 2.83 -24.44
CA ILE A 79 12.89 2.39 -23.57
C ILE A 79 12.87 3.17 -22.26
N ALA A 80 12.76 4.51 -22.34
CA ALA A 80 12.66 5.35 -21.16
C ALA A 80 11.44 4.99 -20.27
N THR A 81 10.29 4.68 -20.88
CA THR A 81 9.08 4.24 -20.17
C THR A 81 9.30 2.92 -19.45
N VAL A 82 9.84 1.92 -20.14
CA VAL A 82 10.09 0.60 -19.55
C VAL A 82 11.08 0.70 -18.39
N ILE A 83 12.24 1.37 -18.61
CA ILE A 83 13.28 1.48 -17.58
C ILE A 83 12.77 2.22 -16.34
N THR A 84 12.17 3.40 -16.51
CA THR A 84 11.69 4.19 -15.36
C THR A 84 10.56 3.49 -14.60
N SER A 85 9.70 2.76 -15.30
CA SER A 85 8.61 2.01 -14.66
C SER A 85 9.11 0.74 -13.96
N ALA A 86 10.12 0.08 -14.52
CA ALA A 86 10.78 -1.05 -13.87
C ALA A 86 11.51 -0.61 -12.60
N ILE A 87 12.26 0.49 -12.64
CA ILE A 87 12.91 1.07 -11.44
C ILE A 87 11.87 1.42 -10.38
N PHE A 88 10.73 1.99 -10.79
CA PHE A 88 9.65 2.35 -9.88
C PHE A 88 9.07 1.11 -9.16
N GLY A 89 8.72 0.06 -9.90
CA GLY A 89 8.22 -1.19 -9.30
C GLY A 89 9.28 -1.92 -8.47
N ALA A 90 10.53 -1.96 -8.92
CA ALA A 90 11.64 -2.55 -8.17
C ALA A 90 11.87 -1.84 -6.83
N GLY A 91 11.74 -0.52 -6.78
CA GLY A 91 11.80 0.25 -5.54
C GLY A 91 10.73 -0.17 -4.52
N HIS A 92 9.59 -0.70 -4.99
CA HIS A 92 8.52 -1.17 -4.11
C HIS A 92 8.79 -2.55 -3.52
N LEU A 93 9.79 -3.31 -4.00
CA LEU A 93 10.22 -4.54 -3.33
C LEU A 93 10.89 -4.26 -1.97
N LEU A 94 11.38 -3.04 -1.76
CA LEU A 94 11.98 -2.61 -0.50
C LEU A 94 10.93 -2.19 0.55
N VAL A 95 9.66 -2.20 0.17
CA VAL A 95 8.54 -1.86 1.05
C VAL A 95 8.12 -3.11 1.84
N PRO A 96 7.89 -3.00 3.17
CA PRO A 96 7.36 -4.10 3.96
C PRO A 96 6.06 -4.65 3.37
N ASN A 97 5.86 -5.96 3.51
CA ASN A 97 4.69 -6.68 2.98
C ASN A 97 4.56 -6.64 1.45
N SER A 98 5.60 -6.19 0.73
CA SER A 98 5.61 -6.22 -0.73
C SER A 98 5.89 -7.62 -1.26
N SER A 99 5.24 -7.95 -2.37
CA SER A 99 5.45 -9.18 -3.12
C SER A 99 5.94 -8.86 -4.54
N TRP A 100 6.42 -9.89 -5.24
CA TRP A 100 6.75 -9.75 -6.67
C TRP A 100 5.54 -9.35 -7.51
N VAL A 101 4.34 -9.80 -7.11
CA VAL A 101 3.07 -9.43 -7.76
C VAL A 101 2.80 -7.94 -7.56
N ALA A 102 2.96 -7.44 -6.32
CA ALA A 102 2.84 -6.02 -6.02
C ALA A 102 3.83 -5.19 -6.86
N ALA A 103 5.10 -5.58 -6.91
CA ALA A 103 6.10 -4.87 -7.71
C ALA A 103 5.76 -4.83 -9.20
N LEU A 104 5.25 -5.92 -9.78
CA LEU A 104 4.80 -5.97 -11.17
C LEU A 104 3.61 -5.05 -11.42
N ASN A 105 2.60 -5.07 -10.54
CA ASN A 105 1.46 -4.16 -10.66
C ASN A 105 1.89 -2.70 -10.57
N ILE A 106 2.81 -2.38 -9.67
CA ILE A 106 3.36 -1.02 -9.53
C ILE A 106 4.21 -0.63 -10.75
N THR A 107 4.92 -1.56 -11.40
CA THR A 107 5.57 -1.30 -12.68
C THR A 107 4.55 -0.93 -13.76
N ILE A 108 3.40 -1.60 -13.82
CA ILE A 108 2.33 -1.31 -14.78
C ILE A 108 1.67 0.04 -14.48
N LEU A 109 1.43 0.35 -13.21
CA LEU A 109 1.05 1.70 -12.78
C LEU A 109 2.10 2.74 -13.20
N GLY A 110 3.38 2.39 -13.11
CA GLY A 110 4.45 3.23 -13.64
C GLY A 110 4.30 3.50 -15.15
N MET A 111 3.95 2.50 -15.95
CA MET A 111 3.72 2.69 -17.37
C MET A 111 2.52 3.61 -17.64
N LEU A 112 1.41 3.46 -16.89
CA LEU A 112 0.26 4.37 -16.95
C LEU A 112 0.69 5.83 -16.76
N LEU A 113 1.46 6.09 -15.69
CA LEU A 113 1.94 7.43 -15.37
C LEU A 113 2.90 7.98 -16.45
N ALA A 114 3.73 7.12 -17.05
CA ALA A 114 4.57 7.49 -18.19
C ALA A 114 3.71 7.91 -19.40
N ILE A 115 2.69 7.11 -19.74
CA ILE A 115 1.78 7.38 -20.85
C ILE A 115 1.05 8.71 -20.62
N CYS A 116 0.54 8.95 -19.42
CA CYS A 116 -0.07 10.23 -19.06
C CYS A 116 0.87 11.41 -19.31
N TYR A 117 2.14 11.29 -18.92
CA TYR A 117 3.17 12.30 -19.16
C TYR A 117 3.46 12.47 -20.66
N LEU A 118 3.74 11.40 -21.40
CA LEU A 118 4.04 11.45 -22.84
C LEU A 118 2.92 12.10 -23.64
N ARG A 119 1.67 11.93 -23.19
CA ARG A 119 0.51 12.53 -23.83
C ARG A 119 0.33 13.99 -23.49
N THR A 120 0.32 14.32 -22.20
CA THR A 120 -0.02 15.67 -21.76
C THR A 120 1.17 16.62 -21.66
N ARG A 121 2.40 16.08 -21.70
CA ARG A 121 3.66 16.76 -21.38
C ARG A 121 3.64 17.50 -20.04
N SER A 122 2.73 17.08 -19.15
CA SER A 122 2.45 17.73 -17.90
C SER A 122 2.71 16.75 -16.77
N LEU A 123 3.42 17.19 -15.74
CA LEU A 123 3.58 16.42 -14.51
C LEU A 123 2.32 16.48 -13.63
N TRP A 124 1.39 17.40 -13.92
CA TRP A 124 0.16 17.55 -13.14
C TRP A 124 -0.74 16.33 -13.26
N LEU A 125 -1.01 15.83 -14.46
CA LEU A 125 -1.89 14.67 -14.66
C LEU A 125 -1.38 13.40 -13.96
N PRO A 126 -0.14 12.91 -14.22
CA PRO A 126 0.35 11.71 -13.56
C PRO A 126 0.47 11.90 -12.04
N SER A 127 0.94 13.07 -11.58
CA SER A 127 1.03 13.34 -10.13
C SER A 127 -0.35 13.36 -9.47
N ALA A 128 -1.34 14.01 -10.08
CA ALA A 128 -2.69 14.07 -9.55
C ALA A 128 -3.38 12.71 -9.54
N LEU A 129 -3.20 11.90 -10.59
CA LEU A 129 -3.76 10.54 -10.67
C LEU A 129 -3.16 9.64 -9.59
N HIS A 130 -1.84 9.68 -9.43
CA HIS A 130 -1.15 8.88 -8.42
C HIS A 130 -1.48 9.34 -7.00
N PHE A 131 -1.53 10.66 -6.78
CA PHE A 131 -1.95 11.24 -5.51
C PHE A 131 -3.40 10.90 -5.19
N SER A 132 -4.32 11.01 -6.13
CA SER A 132 -5.75 10.74 -5.88
C SER A 132 -6.00 9.27 -5.54
N TRP A 133 -5.29 8.33 -6.18
CA TRP A 133 -5.33 6.92 -5.82
C TRP A 133 -4.90 6.68 -4.37
N ASN A 134 -3.71 7.17 -4.01
CA ASN A 134 -3.17 7.04 -2.66
C ASN A 134 -4.07 7.73 -1.61
N TYR A 135 -4.50 8.95 -1.90
CA TYR A 135 -5.31 9.75 -0.99
C TYR A 135 -6.67 9.10 -0.76
N SER A 136 -7.34 8.65 -1.82
CA SER A 136 -8.66 8.02 -1.72
C SER A 136 -8.58 6.73 -0.92
N MET A 137 -7.64 5.85 -1.22
CA MET A 137 -7.57 4.56 -0.53
C MET A 137 -7.15 4.71 0.93
N ARG A 138 -6.19 5.60 1.24
CA ARG A 138 -5.69 5.79 2.60
C ARG A 138 -6.59 6.65 3.47
N HIS A 139 -6.88 7.87 3.03
CA HIS A 139 -7.54 8.88 3.86
C HIS A 139 -9.05 8.85 3.73
N ILE A 140 -9.58 8.47 2.56
CA ILE A 140 -11.04 8.34 2.41
C ILE A 140 -11.48 6.96 2.88
N CYS A 141 -10.89 5.88 2.37
CA CYS A 141 -11.36 4.51 2.63
C CYS A 141 -10.73 3.82 3.84
N GLY A 142 -9.62 4.33 4.38
CA GLY A 142 -8.91 3.71 5.52
C GLY A 142 -8.20 2.39 5.18
N LEU A 143 -7.94 2.14 3.90
CA LEU A 143 -7.29 0.93 3.42
C LEU A 143 -5.77 1.03 3.53
N THR A 144 -5.13 -0.12 3.70
CA THR A 144 -3.69 -0.27 3.56
C THR A 144 -3.28 0.03 2.13
N VAL A 145 -2.26 0.86 1.93
CA VAL A 145 -1.71 1.16 0.59
C VAL A 145 -0.19 1.12 0.69
N SER A 146 0.43 0.37 -0.23
CA SER A 146 1.88 0.11 -0.21
C SER A 146 2.38 -0.34 1.17
N GLY A 147 1.70 -1.31 1.77
CA GLY A 147 2.09 -1.95 3.04
C GLY A 147 1.92 -1.08 4.29
N SER A 148 1.24 0.06 4.21
CA SER A 148 0.98 0.91 5.37
C SER A 148 -0.45 1.43 5.43
N GLN A 149 -1.04 1.42 6.63
CA GLN A 149 -2.37 1.98 6.88
C GLN A 149 -2.25 3.41 7.45
N SER A 150 -3.28 4.23 7.27
CA SER A 150 -3.40 5.52 7.96
C SER A 150 -4.03 5.33 9.34
N ALA A 151 -3.57 6.10 10.34
CA ALA A 151 -4.17 6.10 11.68
C ALA A 151 -5.58 6.72 11.70
N ASP A 152 -5.80 7.71 10.84
CA ASP A 152 -7.08 8.42 10.69
C ASP A 152 -7.58 8.36 9.25
N SER A 153 -8.83 7.95 9.08
CA SER A 153 -9.54 7.91 7.79
C SER A 153 -11.00 8.37 7.94
N LEU A 154 -11.58 8.89 6.86
CA LEU A 154 -12.97 9.33 6.83
C LEU A 154 -13.95 8.15 6.95
N LEU A 155 -13.64 7.06 6.27
CA LEU A 155 -14.39 5.80 6.31
C LEU A 155 -13.49 4.68 6.82
N ILE A 156 -14.10 3.69 7.46
CA ILE A 156 -13.43 2.46 7.88
C ILE A 156 -13.95 1.35 6.97
N MET A 157 -13.30 1.16 5.82
CA MET A 157 -13.62 0.07 4.90
C MET A 157 -12.78 -1.15 5.23
N SER A 158 -13.38 -2.33 5.15
CA SER A 158 -12.66 -3.60 5.19
C SER A 158 -12.81 -4.30 3.84
N GLN A 159 -11.74 -4.95 3.39
CA GLN A 159 -11.77 -5.74 2.17
C GLN A 159 -12.05 -7.19 2.53
N LYS A 160 -13.06 -7.78 1.90
CA LYS A 160 -13.41 -9.19 2.09
C LYS A 160 -13.44 -9.88 0.72
N GLY A 161 -12.50 -10.79 0.51
CA GLY A 161 -12.32 -11.48 -0.76
C GLY A 161 -11.00 -12.24 -0.80
N PRO A 162 -10.72 -12.96 -1.89
CA PRO A 162 -9.44 -13.64 -2.04
C PRO A 162 -8.32 -12.62 -2.30
N GLU A 163 -7.18 -12.78 -1.62
CA GLU A 163 -6.03 -11.86 -1.66
C GLU A 163 -5.54 -11.57 -3.08
N TRP A 164 -5.53 -12.58 -3.95
CA TRP A 164 -5.10 -12.41 -5.35
C TRP A 164 -5.98 -11.40 -6.12
N LEU A 165 -7.24 -11.21 -5.72
CA LEU A 165 -8.18 -10.31 -6.39
C LEU A 165 -8.15 -8.91 -5.79
N ILE A 166 -8.21 -8.83 -4.46
CA ILE A 166 -8.41 -7.57 -3.71
C ILE A 166 -7.12 -6.99 -3.11
N GLY A 167 -6.01 -7.73 -3.16
CA GLY A 167 -4.74 -7.39 -2.51
C GLY A 167 -4.63 -7.95 -1.09
N GLY A 168 -3.41 -8.28 -0.67
CA GLY A 168 -3.10 -8.77 0.68
C GLY A 168 -2.65 -7.66 1.61
N ASP A 169 -1.65 -7.94 2.44
CA ASP A 169 -1.09 -6.99 3.41
C ASP A 169 -0.41 -5.77 2.76
N PHE A 170 -0.05 -5.84 1.48
CA PHE A 170 0.41 -4.68 0.72
C PHE A 170 -0.73 -3.68 0.42
N GLY A 171 -1.97 -4.16 0.44
CA GLY A 171 -3.16 -3.41 0.04
C GLY A 171 -3.62 -3.75 -1.38
N PRO A 172 -4.71 -3.11 -1.85
CA PRO A 172 -5.33 -3.39 -3.14
C PRO A 172 -4.45 -3.22 -4.37
N GLU A 173 -3.31 -2.54 -4.25
CA GLU A 173 -2.33 -2.39 -5.31
C GLU A 173 -1.70 -3.73 -5.74
N GLU A 174 -1.65 -4.70 -4.83
CA GLU A 174 -1.20 -6.07 -5.13
C GLU A 174 -2.28 -6.89 -5.86
N GLY A 175 -3.56 -6.52 -5.71
CA GLY A 175 -4.68 -7.28 -6.24
C GLY A 175 -4.81 -7.19 -7.77
N MET A 176 -5.35 -8.25 -8.38
CA MET A 176 -5.69 -8.30 -9.80
C MET A 176 -6.64 -7.16 -10.22
N LEU A 177 -7.50 -6.68 -9.32
CA LEU A 177 -8.37 -5.54 -9.60
C LEU A 177 -7.58 -4.26 -9.91
N ALA A 178 -6.52 -3.96 -9.15
CA ALA A 178 -5.67 -2.81 -9.42
C ALA A 178 -4.95 -2.97 -10.76
N LEU A 179 -4.49 -4.18 -11.08
CA LEU A 179 -3.90 -4.50 -12.38
C LEU A 179 -4.89 -4.22 -13.53
N ILE A 180 -6.12 -4.72 -13.44
CA ILE A 180 -7.15 -4.54 -14.47
C ILE A 180 -7.47 -3.05 -14.64
N VAL A 181 -7.66 -2.32 -13.54
CA VAL A 181 -7.98 -0.88 -13.57
C VAL A 181 -6.83 -0.08 -14.20
N THR A 182 -5.59 -0.34 -13.79
CA THR A 182 -4.41 0.39 -14.31
C THR A 182 -4.13 0.05 -15.77
N ALA A 183 -4.25 -1.22 -16.17
CA ALA A 183 -4.11 -1.63 -17.57
C ALA A 183 -5.21 -1.03 -18.45
N SER A 184 -6.46 -1.06 -17.98
CA SER A 184 -7.60 -0.47 -18.70
C SER A 184 -7.47 1.05 -18.83
N ALA A 185 -7.05 1.74 -17.77
CA ALA A 185 -6.76 3.18 -17.82
C ALA A 185 -5.61 3.49 -18.78
N SER A 186 -4.57 2.66 -18.81
CA SER A 186 -3.44 2.82 -19.73
C SER A 186 -3.89 2.70 -21.18
N PHE A 187 -4.66 1.66 -21.48
CA PHE A 187 -5.26 1.44 -22.79
C PHE A 187 -6.15 2.62 -23.17
N PHE A 188 -7.06 3.04 -22.29
CA PHE A 188 -7.97 4.15 -22.54
C PHE A 188 -7.23 5.44 -22.85
N ILE A 189 -6.29 5.88 -22.01
CA ILE A 189 -5.51 7.10 -22.23
C ILE A 189 -4.67 7.00 -23.50
N PHE A 190 -4.14 5.82 -23.81
CA PHE A 190 -3.36 5.61 -25.02
C PHE A 190 -4.21 5.67 -26.30
N TYR A 191 -5.44 5.17 -26.30
CA TYR A 191 -6.28 5.20 -27.51
C TYR A 191 -7.22 6.39 -27.58
N TRP A 192 -7.36 7.18 -26.50
CA TRP A 192 -8.29 8.31 -26.48
C TRP A 192 -7.84 9.46 -27.41
N PRO A 193 -8.58 9.77 -28.49
CA PRO A 193 -8.11 10.67 -29.55
C PRO A 193 -8.06 12.15 -29.14
N ARG A 194 -8.75 12.55 -28.06
CA ARG A 194 -8.71 13.94 -27.56
C ARG A 194 -7.47 14.24 -26.73
N ILE A 195 -6.84 13.21 -26.15
CA ILE A 195 -5.59 13.34 -25.41
C ILE A 195 -4.53 13.04 -26.46
N ARG A 196 -3.97 14.01 -27.18
CA ARG A 196 -2.96 13.73 -28.21
C ARG A 196 -1.59 13.53 -27.58
N ILE A 197 -0.67 12.87 -28.29
CA ILE A 197 0.76 12.94 -27.92
C ILE A 197 1.21 14.38 -28.17
N ALA A 198 1.86 14.98 -27.19
CA ALA A 198 2.40 16.33 -27.35
C ALA A 198 3.33 16.38 -28.58
N PRO A 199 3.21 17.39 -29.46
CA PRO A 199 3.93 17.42 -30.74
C PRO A 199 5.45 17.26 -30.58
N GLU A 200 6.03 17.83 -29.52
CA GLU A 200 7.47 17.73 -29.26
C GLU A 200 7.87 16.42 -28.58
N MET A 201 6.92 15.57 -28.18
CA MET A 201 7.16 14.16 -27.85
C MET A 201 6.97 13.26 -29.07
N ALA A 202 6.08 13.63 -30.00
CA ALA A 202 5.89 12.90 -31.25
C ALA A 202 7.16 12.91 -32.11
N SER A 203 7.90 14.03 -32.14
CA SER A 203 9.21 14.10 -32.82
C SER A 203 10.26 13.15 -32.22
N LEU A 204 10.22 12.93 -30.90
CA LEU A 204 11.11 11.99 -30.20
C LEU A 204 10.74 10.53 -30.48
N TRP A 205 9.46 10.25 -30.74
CA TRP A 205 8.99 8.95 -31.22
C TRP A 205 9.47 8.63 -32.63
N ASP A 206 9.48 9.61 -33.52
CA ASP A 206 9.88 9.41 -34.91
C ASP A 206 11.40 9.41 -35.11
N LYS A 207 12.15 10.09 -34.22
CA LYS A 207 13.62 10.16 -34.27
C LYS A 207 14.31 8.78 -34.22
N TYR A 208 13.66 7.77 -33.65
CA TYR A 208 14.20 6.41 -33.46
C TYR A 208 13.37 5.29 -34.12
N LYS A 209 12.48 5.63 -35.06
CA LYS A 209 11.81 4.65 -35.94
C LYS A 209 12.67 4.23 -37.15
N ARG A 210 13.92 4.69 -37.23
CA ARG A 210 14.88 4.33 -38.28
C ARG A 210 15.90 3.34 -37.73
#